data_AF-A0A369J690-F1
#
_entry.id   AF-A0A369J690-F1
#
_cell.length_a   1.000
_cell.length_b   1.000
_cell.length_c   1.000
_cell.angle_alpha   90.00
_cell.angle_beta   90.00
_cell.angle_gamma   90.00
#
_symmetry.space_group_name_H-M   'P 1'
#
loop_
_entity.id
_entity.type
_entity.pdbx_description
1 polymer ?
#
loop_
_entity_poly.entity_id
_entity_poly.type
_entity_poly.pdbx_seq_one_letter_code
_entity_poly.pdbx_strand_id
1 'polypeptide(L)'
;MASETPYLRAILPSLPSELAKKVRTLCGATTDSTASAEYILDTVIRFVAGAECGPTSTAETLTQWPERQTAAKKVLDELRGRPSPTPAKRSREDDVENESQPSKRQRPAVEVPTPSSSSSFEDDKPMFTIHSISVTSPVRKKVDITVHKKSMKFTNPTTHAVEASVPYSTLTRAFVLPTRGKQKAHWTVVILSSDIPDRGKPASDSANLQVIFGMEAIVSAPFSTTTHIGTAPVVVFPKGSTTLPAISVFLARLNIPIYQPTGDLFKSACTGVSSGVSASQNGVPGVDAYRGARPGTLWFMKEGLLWGESKPCEFWAVEDLIGKSEGLRVVGNNVRTCSVILTRKSSDEGDDGQDSEDVGIETQFGVIDTKEQPGIDAWVRAHRHLFGKKRFEENGDVEEAKKDEEKGKPDGGKDKGKEKGKEKMTIKQIEDDSDDEDEDFEVDSEDGMDCSSSSESSDEGEGGDSEGSQNAEDEAEVSQDGGGSDEEEELKEENHPLMRPGAMPRMTRAVIDMVVGMVEDDMMGTSAGHHSEMDDDDLEEDELDD
;
A
#
# COMPACT_ATOMS: atom_id res chain seq x y z
N MET A 1 -38.82 13.21 -52.35
CA MET A 1 -39.22 12.86 -50.97
C MET A 1 -37.93 12.65 -50.17
N ALA A 2 -37.84 13.16 -48.94
CA ALA A 2 -36.72 12.83 -48.06
C ALA A 2 -36.85 11.37 -47.60
N SER A 3 -35.74 10.66 -47.41
CA SER A 3 -35.77 9.34 -46.77
C SER A 3 -36.03 9.50 -45.28
N GLU A 4 -36.93 8.70 -44.72
CA GLU A 4 -37.31 8.73 -43.31
C GLU A 4 -36.15 8.34 -42.37
N THR A 5 -35.14 7.63 -42.91
CA THR A 5 -34.01 7.00 -42.22
C THR A 5 -32.63 7.48 -42.75
N PRO A 6 -32.34 8.80 -42.71
CA PRO A 6 -31.16 9.37 -43.36
C PRO A 6 -29.83 9.02 -42.66
N TYR A 7 -29.82 8.80 -41.34
CA TYR A 7 -28.59 8.49 -40.60
C TYR A 7 -28.17 7.04 -40.81
N LEU A 8 -29.12 6.09 -40.77
CA LEU A 8 -28.85 4.69 -41.09
C LEU A 8 -28.34 4.54 -42.52
N ARG A 9 -28.93 5.28 -43.48
CA ARG A 9 -28.51 5.27 -44.89
C ARG A 9 -27.15 5.93 -45.12
N ALA A 10 -26.76 6.91 -44.31
CA ALA A 10 -25.43 7.49 -44.35
C ALA A 10 -24.34 6.55 -43.79
N ILE A 11 -24.66 5.75 -42.77
CA ILE A 11 -23.69 4.83 -42.13
C ILE A 11 -23.58 3.48 -42.86
N LEU A 12 -24.67 2.96 -43.44
CA LEU A 12 -24.70 1.65 -44.12
C LEU A 12 -23.58 1.38 -45.16
N PRO A 13 -23.10 2.36 -45.96
CA PRO A 13 -21.96 2.18 -46.87
C PRO A 13 -20.60 2.08 -46.15
N SER A 14 -20.48 2.65 -44.95
CA SER A 14 -19.24 2.71 -44.16
C SER A 14 -19.07 1.54 -43.18
N LEU A 15 -20.09 0.68 -43.02
CA LEU A 15 -20.00 -0.52 -42.20
C LEU A 15 -19.22 -1.64 -42.91
N PRO A 16 -18.40 -2.44 -42.19
CA PRO A 16 -17.83 -3.68 -42.70
C PRO A 16 -18.89 -4.58 -43.34
N SER A 17 -18.54 -5.24 -44.44
CA SER A 17 -19.47 -5.98 -45.32
C SER A 17 -20.40 -6.94 -44.57
N GLU A 18 -19.88 -7.70 -43.61
CA GLU A 18 -20.67 -8.64 -42.79
C GLU A 18 -21.65 -7.95 -41.83
N LEU A 19 -21.27 -6.80 -41.25
CA LEU A 19 -22.19 -6.01 -40.43
C LEU A 19 -23.25 -5.36 -41.31
N ALA A 20 -22.86 -4.82 -42.48
CA ALA A 20 -23.79 -4.26 -43.45
C ALA A 20 -24.77 -5.31 -44.02
N LYS A 21 -24.36 -6.58 -44.17
CA LYS A 21 -25.27 -7.70 -44.47
C LYS A 21 -26.26 -7.90 -43.32
N LYS A 22 -25.78 -8.11 -42.09
CA LYS A 22 -26.61 -8.36 -40.90
C LYS A 22 -27.65 -7.26 -40.65
N VAL A 23 -27.27 -5.98 -40.79
CA VAL A 23 -28.20 -4.85 -40.64
C VAL A 23 -29.27 -4.85 -41.73
N ARG A 24 -28.92 -5.12 -43.01
CA ARG A 24 -29.92 -5.27 -44.09
C ARG A 24 -30.86 -6.45 -43.86
N THR A 25 -30.35 -7.58 -43.35
CA THR A 25 -31.18 -8.72 -42.96
C THR A 25 -32.14 -8.36 -41.83
N LEU A 26 -31.68 -7.62 -40.81
CA LEU A 26 -32.54 -7.18 -39.70
C LEU A 26 -33.65 -6.22 -40.16
N CYS A 27 -33.37 -5.28 -41.06
CA CYS A 27 -34.39 -4.41 -41.66
C CYS A 27 -35.36 -5.17 -42.60
N GLY A 28 -34.91 -6.26 -43.22
CA GLY A 28 -35.70 -7.06 -44.18
C GLY A 28 -36.50 -8.22 -43.57
N ALA A 29 -36.20 -8.64 -42.33
CA ALA A 29 -36.84 -9.78 -41.69
C ALA A 29 -38.26 -9.49 -41.16
N THR A 30 -38.59 -8.23 -40.89
CA THR A 30 -39.93 -7.81 -40.46
C THR A 30 -40.83 -7.58 -41.67
N THR A 31 -41.50 -8.63 -42.16
CA THR A 31 -42.45 -8.54 -43.28
C THR A 31 -43.77 -7.87 -42.91
N ASP A 32 -44.16 -7.94 -41.65
CA ASP A 32 -45.44 -7.45 -41.16
C ASP A 32 -45.29 -6.07 -40.51
N SER A 33 -46.10 -5.10 -40.94
CA SER A 33 -46.10 -3.71 -40.48
C SER A 33 -44.76 -2.96 -40.60
N THR A 34 -44.39 -2.70 -41.85
CA THR A 34 -43.47 -1.66 -42.37
C THR A 34 -42.86 -0.63 -41.40
N ALA A 35 -41.59 -0.30 -41.67
CA ALA A 35 -40.78 0.80 -41.12
C ALA A 35 -40.21 0.64 -39.70
N SER A 36 -40.78 -0.20 -38.82
CA SER A 36 -40.35 -0.28 -37.40
C SER A 36 -38.84 -0.50 -37.19
N ALA A 37 -38.25 -1.57 -37.74
CA ALA A 37 -36.84 -1.88 -37.51
C ALA A 37 -35.86 -0.84 -38.10
N GLU A 38 -36.11 -0.37 -39.34
CA GLU A 38 -35.27 0.64 -40.00
C GLU A 38 -35.32 1.99 -39.26
N TYR A 39 -36.51 2.37 -38.76
CA TYR A 39 -36.72 3.59 -37.98
C TYR A 39 -36.12 3.52 -36.58
N ILE A 40 -36.26 2.40 -35.87
CA ILE A 40 -35.63 2.19 -34.55
C ILE A 40 -34.11 2.31 -34.67
N LEU A 41 -33.50 1.69 -35.68
CA LEU A 41 -32.06 1.78 -35.91
C LEU A 41 -31.62 3.22 -36.26
N ASP A 42 -32.35 3.92 -37.13
CA ASP A 42 -32.06 5.33 -37.43
C ASP A 42 -32.18 6.23 -36.18
N THR A 43 -33.19 5.99 -35.34
CA THR A 43 -33.42 6.71 -34.08
C THR A 43 -32.32 6.46 -33.05
N VAL A 44 -31.88 5.20 -32.88
CA VAL A 44 -30.75 4.85 -32.01
C VAL A 44 -29.44 5.47 -32.53
N ILE A 45 -29.24 5.50 -33.85
CA ILE A 45 -28.08 6.18 -34.45
C ILE A 45 -28.11 7.69 -34.18
N ARG A 46 -29.26 8.37 -34.39
CA ARG A 46 -29.42 9.80 -34.05
C ARG A 46 -29.09 10.07 -32.58
N PHE A 47 -29.64 9.25 -31.69
CA PHE A 47 -29.44 9.34 -30.26
C PHE A 47 -27.94 9.27 -29.91
N VAL A 48 -27.23 8.24 -30.38
CA VAL A 48 -25.79 8.05 -30.15
C VAL A 48 -24.93 9.12 -30.84
N ALA A 49 -25.36 9.64 -31.99
CA ALA A 49 -24.62 10.66 -32.75
C ALA A 49 -24.76 12.09 -32.21
N GLY A 50 -25.59 12.33 -31.18
CA GLY A 50 -25.85 13.67 -30.66
C GLY A 50 -26.82 14.49 -31.54
N ALA A 51 -27.62 13.83 -32.37
CA ALA A 51 -28.60 14.48 -33.25
C ALA A 51 -29.97 14.66 -32.59
N GLU A 52 -30.80 15.51 -33.19
CA GLU A 52 -32.19 15.73 -32.80
C GLU A 52 -33.07 14.47 -32.94
N CYS A 53 -34.10 14.40 -32.11
CA CYS A 53 -35.08 13.32 -32.10
C CYS A 53 -35.87 13.24 -33.43
N GLY A 54 -36.38 12.06 -33.77
CA GLY A 54 -37.18 11.88 -34.98
C GLY A 54 -38.54 12.59 -34.90
N PRO A 55 -39.05 13.21 -35.98
CA PRO A 55 -40.33 13.94 -35.95
C PRO A 55 -41.56 13.05 -35.72
N THR A 56 -41.38 11.72 -35.77
CA THR A 56 -42.37 10.68 -35.49
C THR A 56 -42.21 10.00 -34.12
N SER A 57 -41.29 10.49 -33.28
CA SER A 57 -41.13 10.05 -31.88
C SER A 57 -42.21 10.66 -30.98
N THR A 58 -42.48 10.04 -29.82
CA THR A 58 -43.56 10.50 -28.92
C THR A 58 -43.19 11.78 -28.18
N ALA A 59 -44.18 12.51 -27.68
CA ALA A 59 -43.96 13.71 -26.86
C ALA A 59 -43.14 13.43 -25.59
N GLU A 60 -43.26 12.23 -25.01
CA GLU A 60 -42.45 11.79 -23.86
C GLU A 60 -41.01 11.48 -24.26
N THR A 61 -40.80 10.84 -25.41
CA THR A 61 -39.44 10.64 -25.96
C THR A 61 -38.76 11.98 -26.22
N LEU A 62 -39.49 12.96 -26.75
CA LEU A 62 -38.99 14.32 -27.03
C LEU A 62 -38.55 15.07 -25.76
N THR A 63 -39.29 14.97 -24.64
CA THR A 63 -38.89 15.63 -23.39
C THR A 63 -37.71 14.96 -22.70
N GLN A 64 -37.62 13.62 -22.74
CA GLN A 64 -36.50 12.89 -22.15
C GLN A 64 -35.23 12.89 -23.02
N TRP A 65 -35.34 13.16 -24.33
CA TRP A 65 -34.23 13.03 -25.30
C TRP A 65 -32.91 13.69 -24.88
N PRO A 66 -32.84 15.01 -24.57
CA PRO A 66 -31.56 15.66 -24.30
C PRO A 66 -30.87 15.16 -23.02
N GLU A 67 -31.64 14.84 -21.97
CA GLU A 67 -31.12 14.30 -20.71
C GLU A 67 -30.55 12.90 -20.93
N ARG A 68 -31.33 12.01 -21.55
CA ARG A 68 -30.93 10.63 -21.83
C ARG A 68 -29.76 10.57 -22.80
N GLN A 69 -29.75 11.43 -23.83
CA GLN A 69 -28.67 11.53 -24.81
C GLN A 69 -27.36 12.01 -24.17
N THR A 70 -27.44 12.99 -23.25
CA THR A 70 -26.27 13.45 -22.47
C THR A 70 -25.72 12.33 -21.58
N ALA A 71 -26.59 11.60 -20.87
CA ALA A 71 -26.19 10.47 -20.03
C ALA A 71 -25.56 9.33 -20.87
N ALA A 72 -26.17 8.96 -21.99
CA ALA A 72 -25.66 7.93 -22.89
C ALA A 72 -24.31 8.32 -23.51
N LYS A 73 -24.15 9.58 -23.92
CA LYS A 73 -22.87 10.10 -24.43
C LYS A 73 -21.76 9.98 -23.36
N LYS A 74 -22.04 10.37 -22.11
CA LYS A 74 -21.09 10.23 -21.00
C LYS A 74 -20.63 8.77 -20.84
N VAL A 75 -21.55 7.81 -20.80
CA VAL A 75 -21.20 6.37 -20.69
C VAL A 75 -20.40 5.89 -21.90
N LEU A 76 -20.71 6.35 -23.12
CA LEU A 76 -19.94 5.99 -24.31
C LEU A 76 -18.53 6.61 -24.31
N ASP A 77 -18.37 7.83 -23.82
CA ASP A 77 -17.06 8.51 -23.71
C ASP A 77 -16.21 7.93 -22.56
N GLU A 78 -16.84 7.38 -21.51
CA GLU A 78 -16.19 6.53 -20.48
C GLU A 78 -15.73 5.19 -21.09
N LEU A 79 -16.60 4.49 -21.84
CA LEU A 79 -16.30 3.19 -22.47
C LEU A 79 -15.29 3.26 -23.63
N ARG A 80 -15.16 4.41 -24.31
CA ARG A 80 -14.20 4.62 -25.40
C ARG A 80 -12.73 4.61 -24.94
N GLY A 81 -12.50 4.70 -23.63
CA GLY A 81 -11.18 4.92 -23.07
C GLY A 81 -10.77 6.38 -23.24
N ARG A 82 -10.40 7.03 -22.13
CA ARG A 82 -9.92 8.41 -22.16
C ARG A 82 -8.63 8.48 -22.99
N PRO A 83 -8.58 9.20 -24.13
CA PRO A 83 -7.32 9.39 -24.83
C PRO A 83 -6.34 10.09 -23.89
N SER A 84 -5.13 9.54 -23.77
CA SER A 84 -4.12 10.03 -22.84
C SER A 84 -3.85 11.53 -23.07
N PRO A 85 -3.89 12.39 -22.03
CA PRO A 85 -3.41 13.75 -22.16
C PRO A 85 -1.91 13.70 -22.44
N THR A 86 -1.52 13.92 -23.69
CA THR A 86 -0.11 13.97 -24.08
C THR A 86 0.60 15.05 -23.28
N PRO A 87 1.82 14.77 -22.77
CA PRO A 87 2.52 15.73 -21.93
C PRO A 87 2.82 16.99 -22.74
N ALA A 88 2.32 18.13 -22.26
CA ALA A 88 2.59 19.42 -22.88
C ALA A 88 4.11 19.65 -22.93
N LYS A 89 4.65 19.76 -24.15
CA LYS A 89 6.07 20.12 -24.34
C LYS A 89 6.29 21.50 -23.72
N ARG A 90 7.38 21.64 -22.96
CA ARG A 90 7.82 22.94 -22.44
C ARG A 90 7.96 23.91 -23.62
N SER A 91 7.20 24.99 -23.62
CA SER A 91 7.49 26.14 -24.48
C SER A 91 8.82 26.74 -24.04
N ARG A 92 9.75 26.81 -24.98
CA ARG A 92 11.02 27.51 -24.81
C ARG A 92 10.75 28.99 -24.95
N GLU A 93 11.09 29.76 -23.92
CA GLU A 93 11.06 31.22 -23.96
C GLU A 93 12.40 31.72 -24.53
N ASP A 94 12.32 32.56 -25.56
CA ASP A 94 13.36 33.41 -26.15
C ASP A 94 12.58 34.65 -26.70
N ASP A 95 13.24 35.82 -26.76
CA ASP A 95 12.68 37.17 -27.05
C ASP A 95 11.75 37.30 -28.29
N VAL A 96 10.89 38.34 -28.44
CA VAL A 96 11.20 39.80 -28.43
C VAL A 96 10.03 40.72 -28.04
N GLU A 97 10.37 41.97 -27.73
CA GLU A 97 9.53 43.15 -27.43
C GLU A 97 8.38 43.45 -28.42
N ASN A 98 7.26 44.00 -27.91
CA ASN A 98 6.57 45.13 -28.53
C ASN A 98 5.65 45.87 -27.52
N GLU A 99 5.62 47.21 -27.55
CA GLU A 99 4.70 48.03 -26.73
C GLU A 99 3.32 48.18 -27.38
N SER A 100 2.24 48.31 -26.58
CA SER A 100 1.24 49.39 -26.71
C SER A 100 -0.05 49.22 -25.88
N GLN A 101 -0.10 49.89 -24.72
CA GLN A 101 -1.27 50.60 -24.15
C GLN A 101 -2.53 49.79 -23.68
N PRO A 102 -3.38 50.36 -22.78
CA PRO A 102 -4.24 49.56 -21.90
C PRO A 102 -5.77 49.79 -22.02
N SER A 103 -6.59 48.92 -21.42
CA SER A 103 -8.01 49.23 -21.10
C SER A 103 -8.66 48.44 -19.95
N LYS A 104 -9.08 49.20 -18.93
CA LYS A 104 -10.34 49.07 -18.16
C LYS A 104 -10.73 47.71 -17.53
N ARG A 105 -10.18 47.49 -16.34
CA ARG A 105 -10.88 47.05 -15.09
C ARG A 105 -12.43 47.06 -15.17
N GLN A 106 -13.07 45.90 -14.98
CA GLN A 106 -14.52 45.81 -14.70
C GLN A 106 -14.83 44.67 -13.70
N ARG A 107 -15.72 44.94 -12.73
CA ARG A 107 -16.28 43.95 -11.78
C ARG A 107 -17.55 43.33 -12.37
N PRO A 108 -17.76 42.02 -12.15
CA PRO A 108 -18.93 41.52 -11.41
C PRO A 108 -18.53 41.26 -9.94
N ALA A 109 -19.32 41.53 -8.90
CA ALA A 109 -20.73 41.18 -8.62
C ALA A 109 -20.88 39.73 -8.13
N VAL A 110 -21.64 39.55 -7.04
CA VAL A 110 -21.75 38.28 -6.30
C VAL A 110 -22.81 37.40 -6.93
N GLU A 111 -22.42 36.21 -7.36
CA GLU A 111 -23.33 35.10 -7.63
C GLU A 111 -22.99 33.92 -6.71
N VAL A 112 -24.02 33.23 -6.22
CA VAL A 112 -23.86 32.09 -5.30
C VAL A 112 -23.58 30.84 -6.12
N PRO A 113 -22.44 30.14 -5.92
CA PRO A 113 -22.12 28.94 -6.68
C PRO A 113 -22.95 27.75 -6.16
N THR A 114 -24.09 27.50 -6.80
CA THR A 114 -24.82 26.23 -6.69
C THR A 114 -23.89 25.08 -7.10
N PRO A 115 -23.76 23.99 -6.33
CA PRO A 115 -22.72 22.99 -6.55
C PRO A 115 -22.87 22.25 -7.88
N SER A 116 -21.77 22.16 -8.64
CA SER A 116 -21.68 21.32 -9.83
C SER A 116 -21.67 19.84 -9.45
N SER A 117 -22.47 19.04 -10.15
CA SER A 117 -22.90 17.71 -9.70
C SER A 117 -21.76 16.71 -9.51
N SER A 118 -21.75 16.10 -8.32
CA SER A 118 -20.82 15.02 -7.98
C SER A 118 -21.23 13.69 -8.61
N SER A 119 -20.35 12.68 -8.56
CA SER A 119 -20.71 11.31 -8.93
C SER A 119 -21.77 10.74 -7.97
N SER A 120 -22.58 9.81 -8.46
CA SER A 120 -23.84 9.32 -7.83
C SER A 120 -23.67 8.59 -6.49
N PHE A 121 -23.30 9.34 -5.44
CA PHE A 121 -23.13 8.93 -4.05
C PHE A 121 -23.73 9.96 -3.07
N GLU A 122 -24.74 10.74 -3.50
CA GLU A 122 -25.28 11.87 -2.74
C GLU A 122 -26.17 11.45 -1.56
N ASP A 123 -26.75 10.24 -1.60
CA ASP A 123 -27.62 9.68 -0.55
C ASP A 123 -26.87 8.73 0.43
N ASP A 124 -25.55 8.91 0.58
CA ASP A 124 -24.73 8.14 1.53
C ASP A 124 -24.41 9.01 2.76
N LYS A 125 -25.19 8.85 3.85
CA LYS A 125 -25.05 9.67 5.06
C LYS A 125 -23.66 9.47 5.72
N PRO A 126 -22.92 10.53 6.10
CA PRO A 126 -21.71 10.38 6.88
C PRO A 126 -21.99 9.73 8.24
N MET A 127 -21.02 8.97 8.74
CA MET A 127 -21.08 8.22 10.00
C MET A 127 -19.98 8.66 10.96
N PHE A 128 -18.74 8.83 10.47
CA PHE A 128 -17.59 9.25 11.27
C PHE A 128 -16.55 9.98 10.41
N THR A 129 -15.94 11.05 10.91
CA THR A 129 -14.85 11.76 10.23
C THR A 129 -13.62 11.85 11.13
N ILE A 130 -12.43 11.58 10.59
CA ILE A 130 -11.16 12.08 11.17
C ILE A 130 -10.72 13.28 10.33
N HIS A 131 -10.48 14.41 10.98
CA HIS A 131 -10.14 15.66 10.29
C HIS A 131 -8.63 15.82 10.09
N SER A 132 -8.25 16.50 9.00
CA SER A 132 -6.91 17.05 8.77
C SER A 132 -5.76 16.01 8.74
N ILE A 133 -6.01 14.81 8.23
CA ILE A 133 -5.05 13.71 8.19
C ILE A 133 -4.13 13.78 6.97
N SER A 134 -2.86 13.43 7.18
CA SER A 134 -1.87 13.29 6.10
C SER A 134 -2.04 11.94 5.40
N VAL A 135 -2.56 11.96 4.18
CA VAL A 135 -2.82 10.76 3.38
C VAL A 135 -1.75 10.60 2.31
N THR A 136 -1.26 9.37 2.16
CA THR A 136 -0.31 8.94 1.12
C THR A 136 -1.05 8.29 -0.06
N SER A 137 -2.18 7.64 0.19
CA SER A 137 -3.04 7.00 -0.81
C SER A 137 -4.50 6.95 -0.32
N PRO A 138 -5.53 7.15 -1.16
CA PRO A 138 -5.49 7.29 -2.61
C PRO A 138 -4.88 8.60 -3.10
N VAL A 139 -5.06 9.69 -2.34
CA VAL A 139 -4.59 11.04 -2.70
C VAL A 139 -3.48 11.47 -1.76
N ARG A 140 -2.33 11.91 -2.32
CA ARG A 140 -1.16 12.37 -1.53
C ARG A 140 -1.33 13.82 -1.06
N LYS A 141 -2.30 14.06 -0.18
CA LYS A 141 -2.68 15.39 0.37
C LYS A 141 -3.07 15.30 1.84
N LYS A 142 -3.17 16.45 2.51
CA LYS A 142 -3.87 16.60 3.79
C LYS A 142 -5.38 16.67 3.50
N VAL A 143 -6.17 15.75 4.06
CA VAL A 143 -7.61 15.62 3.82
C VAL A 143 -8.35 15.17 5.07
N ASP A 144 -9.65 15.45 5.14
CA ASP A 144 -10.55 14.82 6.10
C ASP A 144 -11.00 13.47 5.53
N ILE A 145 -10.98 12.44 6.36
CA ILE A 145 -11.37 11.07 5.97
C ILE A 145 -12.73 10.78 6.58
N THR A 146 -13.78 10.76 5.75
CA THR A 146 -15.16 10.51 6.20
C THR A 146 -15.62 9.10 5.82
N VAL A 147 -15.99 8.34 6.84
CA VAL A 147 -16.73 7.08 6.80
C VAL A 147 -18.20 7.40 6.54
N HIS A 148 -18.79 6.86 5.47
CA HIS A 148 -20.24 6.85 5.22
C HIS A 148 -20.78 5.41 5.41
N LYS A 149 -21.95 5.06 4.87
CA LYS A 149 -22.53 3.71 4.99
C LYS A 149 -22.02 2.74 3.92
N LYS A 150 -21.67 3.22 2.72
CA LYS A 150 -21.19 2.39 1.59
C LYS A 150 -19.78 2.73 1.12
N SER A 151 -19.24 3.88 1.52
CA SER A 151 -17.99 4.42 0.98
C SER A 151 -17.21 5.24 2.01
N MET A 152 -15.91 5.34 1.81
CA MET A 152 -15.04 6.31 2.48
C MET A 152 -14.70 7.43 1.50
N LYS A 153 -15.05 8.67 1.84
CA LYS A 153 -14.75 9.86 1.04
C LYS A 153 -13.59 10.63 1.66
N PHE A 154 -12.71 11.14 0.80
CA PHE A 154 -11.55 11.96 1.17
C PHE A 154 -11.86 13.38 0.71
N THR A 155 -12.05 14.31 1.65
CA THR A 155 -12.44 15.69 1.36
C THR A 155 -11.34 16.68 1.70
N ASN A 156 -11.17 17.68 0.85
CA ASN A 156 -10.27 18.80 1.12
C ASN A 156 -10.81 19.63 2.31
N PRO A 157 -10.02 19.90 3.37
CA PRO A 157 -10.56 20.54 4.58
C PRO A 157 -10.95 22.00 4.39
N THR A 158 -10.39 22.67 3.37
CA THR A 158 -10.60 24.10 3.09
C THR A 158 -11.65 24.33 2.01
N THR A 159 -11.71 23.48 0.98
CA THR A 159 -12.64 23.65 -0.14
C THR A 159 -13.85 22.70 -0.09
N HIS A 160 -13.84 21.74 0.83
CA HIS A 160 -14.81 20.63 0.95
C HIS A 160 -15.00 19.77 -0.31
N ALA A 161 -14.16 19.96 -1.34
CA ALA A 161 -14.18 19.16 -2.54
C ALA A 161 -13.80 17.70 -2.23
N VAL A 162 -14.52 16.75 -2.84
CA VAL A 162 -14.20 15.31 -2.77
C VAL A 162 -13.00 15.04 -3.67
N GLU A 163 -11.85 14.77 -3.05
CA GLU A 163 -10.58 14.47 -3.71
C GLU A 163 -10.51 12.99 -4.15
N ALA A 164 -11.17 12.09 -3.41
CA ALA A 164 -11.38 10.68 -3.79
C ALA A 164 -12.55 10.03 -3.03
N SER A 165 -13.04 8.89 -3.53
CA SER A 165 -14.01 8.02 -2.85
C SER A 165 -13.61 6.55 -3.06
N VAL A 166 -13.74 5.73 -2.03
CA VAL A 166 -13.42 4.29 -2.05
C VAL A 166 -14.62 3.49 -1.53
N PRO A 167 -15.25 2.59 -2.32
CA PRO A 167 -16.37 1.76 -1.86
C PRO A 167 -15.93 0.71 -0.85
N TYR A 168 -16.77 0.39 0.14
CA TYR A 168 -16.48 -0.69 1.10
C TYR A 168 -16.51 -2.08 0.48
N SER A 169 -17.26 -2.26 -0.61
CA SER A 169 -17.31 -3.52 -1.36
C SER A 169 -15.99 -3.88 -2.07
N THR A 170 -14.98 -3.00 -2.08
CA THR A 170 -13.64 -3.36 -2.55
C THR A 170 -12.68 -3.66 -1.40
N LEU A 171 -12.93 -3.19 -0.17
CA LEU A 171 -11.97 -3.30 0.94
C LEU A 171 -11.95 -4.70 1.55
N THR A 172 -10.78 -5.34 1.62
CA THR A 172 -10.61 -6.70 2.15
C THR A 172 -10.11 -6.71 3.59
N ARG A 173 -9.12 -5.89 3.93
CA ARG A 173 -8.48 -5.87 5.26
C ARG A 173 -7.77 -4.57 5.59
N ALA A 174 -7.67 -4.25 6.88
CA ALA A 174 -6.96 -3.10 7.43
C ALA A 174 -5.79 -3.52 8.34
N PHE A 175 -4.78 -2.66 8.42
CA PHE A 175 -3.57 -2.84 9.21
C PHE A 175 -3.22 -1.56 9.98
N VAL A 176 -2.78 -1.70 11.23
CA VAL A 176 -2.27 -0.59 12.06
C VAL A 176 -0.79 -0.86 12.40
N LEU A 177 0.11 -0.16 11.71
CA LEU A 177 1.55 -0.45 11.71
C LEU A 177 2.33 0.58 12.55
N PRO A 178 3.20 0.16 13.49
CA PRO A 178 4.02 1.07 14.29
C PRO A 178 5.26 1.53 13.50
N THR A 179 5.03 2.48 12.58
CA THR A 179 5.96 3.02 11.56
C THR A 179 7.43 3.10 11.99
N ARG A 180 8.34 2.53 11.19
CA ARG A 180 9.79 2.59 11.45
C ARG A 180 10.43 3.88 10.94
N GLY A 181 11.64 4.18 11.42
CA GLY A 181 12.50 5.24 10.87
C GLY A 181 11.95 6.68 11.01
N LYS A 182 10.96 6.93 11.86
CA LYS A 182 10.44 8.27 12.15
C LYS A 182 11.09 8.86 13.39
N GLN A 183 11.31 10.18 13.39
CA GLN A 183 11.82 10.94 14.54
C GLN A 183 10.83 11.04 15.71
N LYS A 184 9.56 10.71 15.47
CA LYS A 184 8.48 10.64 16.47
C LYS A 184 7.74 9.32 16.26
N ALA A 185 7.29 8.69 17.35
CA ALA A 185 6.48 7.48 17.29
C ALA A 185 5.21 7.76 16.47
N HIS A 186 4.86 6.85 15.56
CA HIS A 186 3.89 7.11 14.51
C HIS A 186 3.17 5.81 14.12
N TRP A 187 1.91 5.93 13.71
CA TRP A 187 1.08 4.85 13.17
C TRP A 187 0.87 5.08 11.67
N THR A 188 1.15 4.05 10.87
CA THR A 188 0.70 3.99 9.47
C THR A 188 -0.52 3.09 9.43
N VAL A 189 -1.66 3.61 9.00
CA VAL A 189 -2.83 2.81 8.69
C VAL A 189 -2.78 2.44 7.20
N VAL A 190 -2.84 1.14 6.90
CA VAL A 190 -2.91 0.60 5.54
C VAL A 190 -4.23 -0.16 5.41
N ILE A 191 -5.00 0.08 4.36
CA ILE A 191 -6.21 -0.67 4.03
C ILE A 191 -6.10 -1.11 2.58
N LEU A 192 -6.28 -2.40 2.34
CA LEU A 192 -6.14 -3.02 1.01
C LEU A 192 -7.51 -3.33 0.41
N SER A 193 -7.59 -3.27 -0.92
CA SER A 193 -8.70 -3.87 -1.69
C SER A 193 -8.37 -5.24 -2.28
N SER A 194 -7.09 -5.64 -2.21
CA SER A 194 -6.58 -6.95 -2.59
C SER A 194 -5.22 -7.14 -1.93
N ASP A 195 -4.92 -8.40 -1.61
CA ASP A 195 -3.66 -8.80 -1.00
C ASP A 195 -2.52 -8.89 -2.02
N ILE A 196 -2.85 -8.93 -3.32
CA ILE A 196 -1.92 -8.87 -4.45
C ILE A 196 -2.14 -7.53 -5.20
N PRO A 197 -1.11 -6.68 -5.37
CA PRO A 197 -1.21 -5.42 -6.11
C PRO A 197 -1.20 -5.64 -7.64
N ASP A 198 -1.81 -4.71 -8.39
CA ASP A 198 -1.82 -4.72 -9.86
C ASP A 198 -0.41 -4.58 -10.46
N ARG A 199 0.24 -5.72 -10.76
CA ARG A 199 1.55 -5.78 -11.42
C ARG A 199 1.41 -5.44 -12.92
N GLY A 200 1.35 -4.15 -13.25
CA GLY A 200 1.46 -3.66 -14.65
C GLY A 200 0.58 -2.47 -15.06
N LYS A 201 -0.34 -2.00 -14.20
CA LYS A 201 -1.19 -0.82 -14.47
C LYS A 201 -0.77 0.37 -13.61
N PRO A 202 -0.89 1.63 -14.10
CA PRO A 202 -0.63 2.81 -13.28
C PRO A 202 -1.64 2.88 -12.11
N ALA A 203 -1.14 3.16 -10.90
CA ALA A 203 -1.88 3.08 -9.64
C ALA A 203 -2.90 4.22 -9.39
N SER A 204 -3.44 4.80 -10.47
CA SER A 204 -4.65 5.63 -10.52
C SER A 204 -5.87 4.85 -11.01
N ASP A 205 -5.65 3.88 -11.91
CA ASP A 205 -6.68 3.15 -12.65
C ASP A 205 -6.73 1.66 -12.21
N SER A 206 -5.91 1.30 -11.23
CA SER A 206 -5.86 0.01 -10.55
C SER A 206 -7.16 -0.26 -9.78
N ALA A 207 -7.84 -1.36 -10.09
CA ALA A 207 -8.98 -1.83 -9.29
C ALA A 207 -8.54 -2.15 -7.85
N ASN A 208 -7.28 -2.55 -7.68
CA ASN A 208 -6.65 -2.83 -6.40
C ASN A 208 -6.24 -1.54 -5.66
N LEU A 209 -7.26 -0.74 -5.30
CA LEU A 209 -7.10 0.49 -4.52
C LEU A 209 -6.51 0.19 -3.13
N GLN A 210 -5.53 1.01 -2.74
CA GLN A 210 -4.90 0.96 -1.42
C GLN A 210 -5.11 2.30 -0.72
N VAL A 211 -5.48 2.29 0.55
CA VAL A 211 -5.57 3.48 1.40
C VAL A 211 -4.40 3.44 2.38
N ILE A 212 -3.62 4.52 2.43
CA ILE A 212 -2.42 4.61 3.27
C ILE A 212 -2.40 6.01 3.88
N PHE A 213 -2.46 6.12 5.20
CA PHE A 213 -2.37 7.40 5.91
C PHE A 213 -1.57 7.31 7.21
N GLY A 214 -1.09 8.46 7.69
CA GLY A 214 -0.19 8.55 8.85
C GLY A 214 -0.71 9.43 9.97
N MET A 215 -0.48 9.02 11.21
CA MET A 215 -0.77 9.80 12.42
C MET A 215 0.37 9.64 13.43
N GLU A 216 0.81 10.73 14.08
CA GLU A 216 1.71 10.64 15.23
C GLU A 216 1.07 9.81 16.35
N ALA A 217 1.81 8.92 17.00
CA ALA A 217 1.28 8.07 18.07
C ALA A 217 0.87 8.88 19.31
N ILE A 218 1.60 9.97 19.57
CA ILE A 218 1.29 11.02 20.53
C ILE A 218 1.14 12.34 19.76
N VAL A 219 0.00 12.99 19.90
CA VAL A 219 -0.39 14.20 19.16
C VAL A 219 0.51 15.39 19.52
N SER A 220 1.27 15.95 18.56
CA SER A 220 2.06 17.17 18.81
C SER A 220 1.31 18.48 18.57
N ALA A 221 0.25 18.47 17.75
CA ALA A 221 -0.68 19.59 17.52
C ALA A 221 -2.13 19.06 17.46
N PRO A 222 -3.13 19.71 18.11
CA PRO A 222 -4.47 19.14 18.27
C PRO A 222 -5.15 18.71 16.96
N PHE A 223 -5.84 17.58 16.99
CA PHE A 223 -6.71 17.10 15.91
C PHE A 223 -8.12 16.79 16.45
N SER A 224 -9.07 16.54 15.57
CA SER A 224 -10.45 16.24 15.96
C SER A 224 -11.06 15.09 15.15
N THR A 225 -12.09 14.49 15.72
CA THR A 225 -13.00 13.56 15.05
C THR A 225 -14.46 14.02 15.23
N THR A 226 -15.34 13.56 14.36
CA THR A 226 -16.79 13.85 14.45
C THR A 226 -17.58 12.57 14.23
N THR A 227 -18.52 12.28 15.12
CA THR A 227 -19.48 11.18 14.92
C THR A 227 -20.81 11.77 14.44
N HIS A 228 -21.29 11.34 13.27
CA HIS A 228 -22.49 11.89 12.61
C HIS A 228 -23.76 11.03 12.86
N ILE A 229 -23.63 10.01 13.72
CA ILE A 229 -24.70 9.11 14.15
C ILE A 229 -25.27 9.61 15.49
N GLY A 230 -26.53 10.02 15.49
CA GLY A 230 -27.18 10.61 16.67
C GLY A 230 -26.66 12.01 17.00
N THR A 231 -26.85 12.42 18.25
CA THR A 231 -26.47 13.76 18.77
C THR A 231 -25.06 13.75 19.35
N ALA A 232 -24.10 13.10 18.68
CA ALA A 232 -22.74 12.93 19.17
C ALA A 232 -21.88 14.19 18.90
N PRO A 233 -20.99 14.59 19.83
CA PRO A 233 -20.19 15.80 19.68
C PRO A 233 -18.98 15.60 18.76
N VAL A 234 -18.38 16.72 18.35
CA VAL A 234 -16.99 16.76 17.86
C VAL A 234 -16.07 16.47 19.04
N VAL A 235 -15.17 15.50 18.90
CA VAL A 235 -14.17 15.16 19.93
C VAL A 235 -12.84 15.78 19.50
N VAL A 236 -12.28 16.67 20.33
CA VAL A 236 -10.98 17.29 20.11
C VAL A 236 -9.94 16.59 20.99
N PHE A 237 -8.85 16.14 20.37
CA PHE A 237 -7.73 15.49 21.04
C PHE A 237 -6.62 16.54 21.27
N PRO A 238 -6.39 17.00 22.51
CA PRO A 238 -5.33 17.96 22.79
C PRO A 238 -3.93 17.39 22.55
N LYS A 239 -2.94 18.28 22.45
CA LYS A 239 -1.51 17.92 22.42
C LYS A 239 -1.17 16.99 23.60
N GLY A 240 -0.43 15.92 23.33
CA GLY A 240 -0.10 14.87 24.29
C GLY A 240 -1.08 13.68 24.32
N SER A 241 -2.24 13.76 23.64
CA SER A 241 -3.16 12.63 23.53
C SER A 241 -2.57 11.49 22.69
N THR A 242 -2.98 10.25 22.96
CA THR A 242 -2.68 9.10 22.09
C THR A 242 -3.67 9.03 20.93
N THR A 243 -3.19 8.70 19.72
CA THR A 243 -4.05 8.60 18.52
C THR A 243 -4.67 7.22 18.30
N LEU A 244 -4.06 6.16 18.85
CA LEU A 244 -4.51 4.78 18.66
C LEU A 244 -6.02 4.57 18.94
N PRO A 245 -6.62 5.10 20.03
CA PRO A 245 -8.06 4.94 20.27
C PRO A 245 -8.94 5.55 19.17
N ALA A 246 -8.52 6.67 18.56
CA ALA A 246 -9.25 7.29 17.45
C ALA A 246 -9.15 6.45 16.16
N ILE A 247 -7.98 5.84 15.92
CA ILE A 247 -7.76 4.89 14.82
C ILE A 247 -8.63 3.64 15.02
N SER A 248 -8.68 3.07 16.23
CA SER A 248 -9.53 1.93 16.55
C SER A 248 -11.02 2.23 16.34
N VAL A 249 -11.51 3.38 16.81
CA VAL A 249 -12.91 3.81 16.61
C VAL A 249 -13.25 4.01 15.13
N PHE A 250 -12.31 4.52 14.32
CA PHE A 250 -12.47 4.68 12.88
C PHE A 250 -12.53 3.32 12.16
N LEU A 251 -11.55 2.44 12.37
CA LEU A 251 -11.49 1.13 11.71
C LEU A 251 -12.67 0.23 12.10
N ALA A 252 -13.14 0.33 13.35
CA ALA A 252 -14.34 -0.37 13.82
C ALA A 252 -15.66 0.08 13.14
N ARG A 253 -15.63 1.08 12.24
CA ARG A 253 -16.78 1.41 11.37
C ARG A 253 -16.72 0.77 9.99
N LEU A 254 -15.57 0.24 9.58
CA LEU A 254 -15.36 -0.32 8.24
C LEU A 254 -15.85 -1.77 8.10
N ASN A 255 -16.07 -2.47 9.22
CA ASN A 255 -16.54 -3.86 9.29
C ASN A 255 -15.66 -4.88 8.53
N ILE A 256 -14.38 -4.57 8.32
CA ILE A 256 -13.35 -5.45 7.74
C ILE A 256 -12.38 -5.95 8.82
N PRO A 257 -11.69 -7.09 8.61
CA PRO A 257 -10.63 -7.55 9.50
C PRO A 257 -9.56 -6.47 9.73
N ILE A 258 -9.20 -6.27 11.00
CA ILE A 258 -8.16 -5.33 11.44
C ILE A 258 -7.01 -6.15 12.03
N TYR A 259 -5.81 -5.98 11.47
CA TYR A 259 -4.60 -6.62 11.94
C TYR A 259 -3.63 -5.60 12.53
N GLN A 260 -2.97 -5.97 13.62
CA GLN A 260 -1.95 -5.16 14.27
C GLN A 260 -0.77 -6.08 14.64
N PRO A 261 0.42 -5.89 14.06
CA PRO A 261 1.59 -6.67 14.44
C PRO A 261 2.01 -6.31 15.88
N THR A 262 2.42 -7.31 16.66
CA THR A 262 2.74 -7.18 18.10
C THR A 262 4.14 -7.70 18.42
N GLY A 263 4.84 -6.98 19.31
CA GLY A 263 6.21 -7.33 19.75
C GLY A 263 6.32 -8.71 20.40
N ASP A 264 5.21 -9.28 20.85
CA ASP A 264 5.14 -10.58 21.54
C ASP A 264 5.14 -11.77 20.55
N LEU A 265 4.76 -11.51 19.29
CA LEU A 265 4.69 -12.50 18.22
C LEU A 265 5.90 -12.45 17.29
N PHE A 266 6.45 -11.26 17.07
CA PHE A 266 7.74 -11.05 16.42
C PHE A 266 8.39 -9.80 17.00
N LYS A 267 9.71 -9.86 17.25
CA LYS A 267 10.49 -8.72 17.75
C LYS A 267 11.79 -8.60 16.97
N SER A 268 11.94 -7.49 16.26
CA SER A 268 13.16 -7.13 15.54
C SER A 268 14.35 -7.09 16.49
N ALA A 269 15.39 -7.84 16.16
CA ALA A 269 16.69 -7.82 16.82
C ALA A 269 17.48 -6.55 16.43
N CYS A 270 17.27 -6.02 15.23
CA CYS A 270 17.88 -4.78 14.76
C CYS A 270 17.00 -3.57 15.11
N THR A 271 17.01 -3.18 16.39
CA THR A 271 16.30 -1.99 16.88
C THR A 271 16.75 -0.68 16.19
N GLY A 272 18.00 -0.63 15.70
CA GLY A 272 18.50 0.39 14.78
C GLY A 272 18.69 1.79 15.39
N VAL A 273 19.13 2.76 14.59
CA VAL A 273 19.44 4.13 15.06
C VAL A 273 18.21 4.90 15.55
N SER A 274 16.99 4.42 15.25
CA SER A 274 15.71 4.95 15.75
C SER A 274 15.09 4.16 16.92
N SER A 275 15.88 3.30 17.59
CA SER A 275 15.47 2.32 18.63
C SER A 275 14.40 2.79 19.63
N GLY A 276 14.47 4.02 20.13
CA GLY A 276 13.59 4.52 21.20
C GLY A 276 12.20 4.96 20.75
N VAL A 277 11.87 4.90 19.45
CA VAL A 277 10.80 5.72 18.85
C VAL A 277 9.78 4.89 18.03
N SER A 278 9.48 3.67 18.47
CA SER A 278 8.32 2.91 17.96
C SER A 278 7.02 3.36 18.62
N ALA A 279 5.89 3.17 17.93
CA ALA A 279 4.57 3.29 18.54
C ALA A 279 4.12 2.01 19.28
N SER A 280 4.82 0.89 19.07
CA SER A 280 4.63 -0.37 19.79
C SER A 280 5.45 -0.38 21.08
N GLN A 281 4.82 -0.73 22.20
CA GLN A 281 5.46 -0.76 23.52
C GLN A 281 6.42 -1.95 23.69
N ASN A 282 6.15 -3.08 23.02
CA ASN A 282 6.85 -4.35 23.29
C ASN A 282 8.08 -4.57 22.37
N GLY A 283 8.45 -3.57 21.58
CA GLY A 283 9.47 -3.62 20.51
C GLY A 283 8.85 -3.52 19.12
N VAL A 284 9.69 -3.62 18.08
CA VAL A 284 9.26 -3.44 16.67
C VAL A 284 8.93 -4.79 16.01
N PRO A 285 7.67 -5.03 15.59
CA PRO A 285 7.24 -6.31 15.04
C PRO A 285 7.38 -6.45 13.50
N GLY A 286 8.51 -5.98 12.95
CA GLY A 286 8.82 -6.07 11.52
C GLY A 286 10.30 -5.84 11.25
N VAL A 287 10.80 -6.31 10.11
CA VAL A 287 12.21 -6.19 9.70
C VAL A 287 12.38 -5.21 8.55
N ASP A 288 13.52 -4.54 8.49
CA ASP A 288 13.89 -3.69 7.36
C ASP A 288 14.43 -4.60 6.25
N ALA A 289 13.90 -4.44 5.03
CA ALA A 289 14.26 -5.27 3.89
C ALA A 289 14.19 -4.49 2.57
N TYR A 290 14.68 -5.11 1.50
CA TYR A 290 14.64 -4.58 0.15
C TYR A 290 13.88 -5.52 -0.78
N ARG A 291 12.83 -5.02 -1.42
CA ARG A 291 12.11 -5.73 -2.49
C ARG A 291 12.61 -5.21 -3.83
N GLY A 292 13.60 -5.89 -4.40
CA GLY A 292 14.43 -5.34 -5.48
C GLY A 292 15.07 -4.02 -5.03
N ALA A 293 15.00 -2.97 -5.85
CA ALA A 293 15.56 -1.66 -5.54
C ALA A 293 14.75 -0.82 -4.51
N ARG A 294 13.66 -1.35 -3.91
CA ARG A 294 12.79 -0.59 -2.99
C ARG A 294 13.02 -0.99 -1.52
N PRO A 295 13.52 -0.09 -0.66
CA PRO A 295 13.53 -0.32 0.79
C PRO A 295 12.10 -0.25 1.37
N GLY A 296 11.88 -0.93 2.48
CA GLY A 296 10.62 -0.94 3.21
C GLY A 296 10.64 -1.93 4.38
N THR A 297 9.50 -2.06 5.06
CA THR A 297 9.37 -2.94 6.23
C THR A 297 8.50 -4.15 5.89
N LEU A 298 8.99 -5.35 6.23
CA LEU A 298 8.22 -6.59 6.23
C LEU A 298 7.69 -6.85 7.64
N TRP A 299 6.36 -6.74 7.80
CA TRP A 299 5.66 -6.84 9.08
C TRP A 299 5.16 -8.26 9.33
N PHE A 300 5.42 -8.81 10.52
CA PHE A 300 5.03 -10.16 10.91
C PHE A 300 3.78 -10.16 11.81
N MET A 301 2.78 -10.96 11.46
CA MET A 301 1.52 -11.12 12.19
C MET A 301 1.17 -12.60 12.34
N LYS A 302 0.11 -12.93 13.07
CA LYS A 302 -0.38 -14.32 13.21
C LYS A 302 -1.05 -14.80 11.92
N GLU A 303 -1.68 -13.89 11.19
CA GLU A 303 -2.46 -14.16 9.99
C GLU A 303 -1.64 -14.09 8.69
N GLY A 304 -0.40 -13.61 8.73
CA GLY A 304 0.42 -13.46 7.52
C GLY A 304 1.56 -12.45 7.65
N LEU A 305 2.15 -12.10 6.51
CA LEU A 305 3.18 -11.07 6.38
C LEU A 305 2.67 -9.91 5.50
N LEU A 306 2.97 -8.67 5.89
CA LEU A 306 2.68 -7.48 5.08
C LEU A 306 3.98 -6.77 4.68
N TRP A 307 4.20 -6.64 3.36
CA TRP A 307 5.09 -5.62 2.83
C TRP A 307 4.35 -4.28 2.81
N GLY A 308 4.78 -3.33 3.64
CA GLY A 308 3.92 -2.21 4.06
C GLY A 308 4.45 -0.80 3.84
N GLU A 309 3.74 0.16 4.45
CA GLU A 309 4.05 1.59 4.56
C GLU A 309 4.11 2.43 3.25
N SER A 310 4.36 1.82 2.09
CA SER A 310 4.46 2.52 0.80
C SER A 310 3.87 1.72 -0.36
N LYS A 311 3.58 2.37 -1.50
CA LYS A 311 3.04 1.68 -2.69
C LYS A 311 4.12 0.89 -3.46
N PRO A 312 3.82 -0.33 -3.94
CA PRO A 312 2.64 -1.14 -3.61
C PRO A 312 2.82 -1.88 -2.28
N CYS A 313 1.80 -1.81 -1.42
CA CYS A 313 1.68 -2.78 -0.32
C CYS A 313 1.25 -4.14 -0.88
N GLU A 314 1.65 -5.23 -0.24
CA GLU A 314 1.28 -6.60 -0.62
C GLU A 314 1.22 -7.47 0.65
N PHE A 315 0.20 -8.29 0.78
CA PHE A 315 -0.03 -9.15 1.95
C PHE A 315 -0.01 -10.61 1.54
N TRP A 316 0.67 -11.46 2.32
CA TRP A 316 0.67 -12.91 2.17
C TRP A 316 -0.03 -13.49 3.39
N ALA A 317 -1.27 -13.93 3.24
CA ALA A 317 -1.95 -14.67 4.30
C ALA A 317 -1.23 -16.00 4.54
N VAL A 318 -1.19 -16.51 5.77
CA VAL A 318 -0.56 -17.82 6.05
C VAL A 318 -1.19 -18.94 5.21
N GLU A 319 -2.50 -18.86 4.93
CA GLU A 319 -3.22 -19.84 4.11
C GLU A 319 -2.85 -19.83 2.62
N ASP A 320 -2.29 -18.72 2.11
CA ASP A 320 -1.85 -18.60 0.70
C ASP A 320 -0.45 -19.20 0.45
N LEU A 321 0.34 -19.46 1.49
CA LEU A 321 1.74 -19.89 1.37
C LEU A 321 1.85 -21.39 1.05
N ILE A 322 2.78 -21.78 0.16
CA ILE A 322 2.90 -23.19 -0.28
C ILE A 322 3.63 -24.06 0.74
N GLY A 323 2.97 -25.11 1.22
CA GLY A 323 3.60 -26.18 2.01
C GLY A 323 4.22 -25.72 3.34
N LYS A 324 4.92 -26.63 4.03
CA LYS A 324 5.49 -26.35 5.37
C LYS A 324 6.94 -25.83 5.35
N SER A 325 7.58 -25.88 4.19
CA SER A 325 8.98 -25.52 3.97
C SER A 325 9.13 -24.42 2.91
N GLU A 326 8.44 -24.53 1.78
CA GLU A 326 8.65 -23.64 0.63
C GLU A 326 8.03 -22.25 0.80
N GLY A 327 6.92 -22.15 1.55
CA GLY A 327 6.10 -20.95 1.70
C GLY A 327 6.80 -19.76 2.33
N LEU A 328 7.74 -20.00 3.25
CA LEU A 328 8.73 -19.01 3.69
C LEU A 328 10.07 -19.71 3.89
N ARG A 329 11.05 -19.37 3.06
CA ARG A 329 12.44 -19.83 3.16
C ARG A 329 13.36 -18.65 3.51
N VAL A 330 14.26 -18.85 4.46
CA VAL A 330 15.32 -17.89 4.80
C VAL A 330 16.63 -18.39 4.21
N VAL A 331 17.30 -17.54 3.41
CA VAL A 331 18.53 -17.88 2.71
C VAL A 331 19.65 -16.95 3.18
N GLY A 332 20.68 -17.52 3.81
CA GLY A 332 21.86 -16.80 4.27
C GLY A 332 22.86 -16.52 3.14
N ASN A 333 22.54 -15.57 2.24
CA ASN A 333 23.42 -15.24 1.11
C ASN A 333 24.78 -14.64 1.54
N ASN A 334 24.83 -13.89 2.65
CA ASN A 334 26.05 -13.21 3.12
C ASN A 334 26.22 -13.37 4.63
N VAL A 335 27.46 -13.23 5.11
CA VAL A 335 27.80 -13.24 6.56
C VAL A 335 27.05 -12.16 7.36
N ARG A 336 26.68 -11.04 6.72
CA ARG A 336 25.99 -9.90 7.35
C ARG A 336 24.53 -9.73 6.94
N THR A 337 24.08 -10.35 5.85
CA THR A 337 22.69 -10.24 5.39
C THR A 337 22.12 -11.54 4.84
N CYS A 338 20.85 -11.79 5.17
CA CYS A 338 20.02 -12.86 4.65
C CYS A 338 18.94 -12.31 3.70
N SER A 339 18.28 -13.25 3.00
CA SER A 339 17.09 -13.01 2.19
C SER A 339 15.92 -13.85 2.72
N VAL A 340 14.70 -13.32 2.63
CA VAL A 340 13.45 -14.07 2.84
C VAL A 340 12.76 -14.25 1.50
N ILE A 341 12.39 -15.48 1.16
CA ILE A 341 11.62 -15.82 -0.04
C ILE A 341 10.24 -16.29 0.41
N LEU A 342 9.19 -15.59 -0.04
CA LEU A 342 7.79 -16.01 0.15
C LEU A 342 7.27 -16.68 -1.12
N THR A 343 6.69 -17.87 -0.99
CA THR A 343 6.15 -18.64 -2.11
C THR A 343 4.63 -18.76 -1.95
N ARG A 344 3.86 -18.08 -2.80
CA ARG A 344 2.39 -18.09 -2.78
C ARG A 344 1.85 -19.12 -3.77
N LYS A 345 0.76 -19.80 -3.43
CA LYS A 345 -0.06 -20.57 -4.39
C LYS A 345 -0.41 -19.70 -5.60
N SER A 346 -0.32 -20.30 -6.78
CA SER A 346 -0.92 -19.71 -7.98
C SER A 346 -2.45 -19.81 -7.86
N SER A 347 -3.17 -18.88 -8.50
CA SER A 347 -4.65 -18.90 -8.53
C SER A 347 -5.21 -19.43 -9.86
N ASP A 348 -4.33 -19.99 -10.71
CA ASP A 348 -4.61 -20.50 -12.05
C ASP A 348 -4.70 -22.05 -12.08
N GLU A 349 -4.86 -22.70 -10.92
CA GLU A 349 -5.15 -24.14 -10.85
C GLU A 349 -6.53 -24.44 -11.47
N GLY A 350 -6.51 -24.82 -12.76
CA GLY A 350 -7.58 -25.59 -13.37
C GLY A 350 -7.62 -27.01 -12.81
N ASP A 351 -8.81 -27.60 -12.76
CA ASP A 351 -9.09 -28.94 -12.23
C ASP A 351 -8.63 -30.07 -13.17
N ASP A 352 -7.31 -30.21 -13.34
CA ASP A 352 -6.63 -31.29 -14.09
C ASP A 352 -5.59 -31.97 -13.18
N GLY A 353 -6.08 -32.75 -12.20
CA GLY A 353 -5.24 -33.30 -11.13
C GLY A 353 -4.34 -34.47 -11.54
N GLN A 354 -3.07 -34.21 -11.88
CA GLN A 354 -1.99 -35.20 -11.76
C GLN A 354 -0.58 -34.57 -11.60
N ASP A 355 -0.02 -34.70 -10.38
CA ASP A 355 1.42 -34.63 -10.04
C ASP A 355 2.29 -33.51 -10.68
N SER A 356 1.71 -32.34 -10.99
CA SER A 356 2.51 -31.13 -11.26
C SER A 356 3.09 -30.58 -9.96
N GLU A 357 4.41 -30.43 -9.89
CA GLU A 357 5.05 -29.70 -8.79
C GLU A 357 4.48 -28.27 -8.73
N ASP A 358 3.96 -27.87 -7.56
CA ASP A 358 3.20 -26.62 -7.35
C ASP A 358 4.16 -25.40 -7.36
N VAL A 359 4.58 -24.98 -8.57
CA VAL A 359 5.53 -23.88 -8.81
C VAL A 359 4.86 -22.53 -8.51
N GLY A 360 4.82 -22.20 -7.23
CA GLY A 360 4.23 -20.98 -6.72
C GLY A 360 4.88 -19.69 -7.17
N ILE A 361 4.13 -18.60 -7.00
CA ILE A 361 4.60 -17.24 -7.26
C ILE A 361 5.54 -16.83 -6.13
N GLU A 362 6.85 -16.94 -6.38
CA GLU A 362 7.87 -16.47 -5.45
C GLU A 362 7.93 -14.93 -5.37
N THR A 363 8.34 -14.42 -4.21
CA THR A 363 8.74 -13.02 -4.01
C THR A 363 9.85 -12.93 -2.98
N GLN A 364 11.00 -12.43 -3.41
CA GLN A 364 12.20 -12.28 -2.59
C GLN A 364 12.28 -10.89 -1.93
N PHE A 365 12.72 -10.90 -0.68
CA PHE A 365 13.14 -9.74 0.11
C PHE A 365 14.60 -9.94 0.50
N GLY A 366 15.50 -9.06 0.04
CA GLY A 366 16.92 -9.12 0.33
C GLY A 366 17.37 -8.09 1.37
N VAL A 367 18.67 -8.14 1.69
CA VAL A 367 19.37 -7.15 2.54
C VAL A 367 18.79 -7.04 3.96
N ILE A 368 18.22 -8.13 4.49
CA ILE A 368 17.79 -8.24 5.89
C ILE A 368 19.03 -8.57 6.73
N ASP A 369 19.27 -7.88 7.85
CA ASP A 369 20.43 -8.15 8.72
C ASP A 369 20.34 -9.57 9.30
N THR A 370 21.44 -10.32 9.28
CA THR A 370 21.49 -11.72 9.75
C THR A 370 21.05 -11.88 11.21
N LYS A 371 21.11 -10.83 12.05
CA LYS A 371 20.59 -10.85 13.42
C LYS A 371 19.07 -11.08 13.51
N GLU A 372 18.31 -10.79 12.45
CA GLU A 372 16.87 -11.02 12.41
C GLU A 372 16.52 -12.49 12.15
N GLN A 373 17.43 -13.27 11.56
CA GLN A 373 17.18 -14.65 11.15
C GLN A 373 16.61 -15.53 12.28
N PRO A 374 17.16 -15.55 13.52
CA PRO A 374 16.60 -16.38 14.60
C PRO A 374 15.15 -16.02 14.98
N GLY A 375 14.77 -14.74 14.84
CA GLY A 375 13.39 -14.28 15.07
C GLY A 375 12.46 -14.70 13.94
N ILE A 376 12.93 -14.63 12.68
CA ILE A 376 12.18 -15.07 11.51
C ILE A 376 11.99 -16.59 11.59
N ASP A 377 13.05 -17.36 11.86
CA ASP A 377 13.02 -18.81 12.04
C ASP A 377 12.12 -19.23 13.23
N ALA A 378 12.01 -18.41 14.28
CA ALA A 378 11.04 -18.63 15.36
C ALA A 378 9.59 -18.44 14.88
N TRP A 379 9.31 -17.35 14.16
CA TRP A 379 7.98 -17.11 13.58
C TRP A 379 7.58 -18.22 12.59
N VAL A 380 8.50 -18.65 11.73
CA VAL A 380 8.29 -19.75 10.77
C VAL A 380 7.99 -21.05 11.51
N ARG A 381 8.81 -21.44 12.51
CA ARG A 381 8.58 -22.67 13.28
C ARG A 381 7.21 -22.68 13.96
N ALA A 382 6.74 -21.52 14.44
CA ALA A 382 5.40 -21.35 15.00
C ALA A 382 4.29 -21.44 13.94
N HIS A 383 4.39 -20.73 12.81
CA HIS A 383 3.26 -20.55 11.88
C HIS A 383 3.22 -21.54 10.71
N ARG A 384 4.31 -22.24 10.37
CA ARG A 384 4.40 -23.20 9.24
C ARG A 384 3.36 -24.33 9.25
N HIS A 385 2.74 -24.60 10.39
CA HIS A 385 1.69 -25.61 10.52
C HIS A 385 0.32 -25.13 9.98
N LEU A 386 0.18 -23.83 9.71
CA LEU A 386 -0.97 -23.17 9.08
C LEU A 386 -0.80 -22.98 7.56
N PHE A 387 0.43 -23.09 7.05
CA PHE A 387 0.73 -22.78 5.65
C PHE A 387 -0.05 -23.70 4.69
N GLY A 388 -0.64 -23.08 3.66
CA GLY A 388 -1.41 -23.75 2.60
C GLY A 388 -2.77 -24.28 3.03
N LYS A 389 -3.15 -24.13 4.30
CA LYS A 389 -4.45 -24.54 4.84
C LYS A 389 -5.40 -23.35 4.84
N LYS A 390 -6.45 -23.42 4.00
CA LYS A 390 -7.60 -22.52 4.12
C LYS A 390 -8.13 -22.57 5.55
N ARG A 391 -8.39 -21.40 6.13
CA ARG A 391 -9.05 -21.29 7.43
C ARG A 391 -10.53 -21.66 7.24
N PHE A 392 -10.87 -22.93 7.49
CA PHE A 392 -12.26 -23.38 7.54
C PHE A 392 -13.07 -22.44 8.45
N GLU A 393 -14.17 -21.92 7.92
CA GLU A 393 -15.09 -21.08 8.69
C GLU A 393 -15.76 -21.96 9.75
N GLU A 394 -15.68 -21.54 11.02
CA GLU A 394 -16.17 -22.30 12.17
C GLU A 394 -17.71 -22.21 12.30
N ASN A 395 -18.42 -22.59 11.23
CA ASN A 395 -19.88 -22.66 11.10
C ASN A 395 -20.27 -23.62 9.95
N GLY A 396 -19.99 -24.92 10.09
CA GLY A 396 -20.38 -25.92 9.09
C GLY A 396 -19.86 -27.32 9.39
N ASP A 397 -20.76 -28.19 9.83
CA ASP A 397 -20.75 -29.65 9.73
C ASP A 397 -19.45 -30.42 10.00
N VAL A 398 -19.39 -31.02 11.20
CA VAL A 398 -18.54 -32.18 11.49
C VAL A 398 -19.23 -33.44 10.96
N GLU A 399 -18.97 -33.83 9.71
CA GLU A 399 -19.01 -35.19 9.11
C GLU A 399 -18.38 -35.09 7.69
N GLU A 400 -17.71 -36.08 7.10
CA GLU A 400 -17.26 -37.40 7.56
C GLU A 400 -15.73 -37.53 7.42
N ALA A 401 -15.10 -38.33 8.28
CA ALA A 401 -13.70 -38.74 8.12
C ALA A 401 -13.51 -40.23 8.41
N LYS A 402 -14.10 -41.10 7.57
CA LYS A 402 -13.68 -42.49 7.27
C LYS A 402 -14.74 -43.25 6.45
N LYS A 403 -14.45 -43.53 5.18
CA LYS A 403 -14.47 -44.91 4.62
C LYS A 403 -14.05 -44.92 3.15
N ASP A 404 -12.96 -45.65 2.89
CA ASP A 404 -12.74 -46.33 1.62
C ASP A 404 -12.60 -47.83 1.90
N GLU A 405 -13.16 -48.63 1.00
CA GLU A 405 -13.10 -50.11 0.90
C GLU A 405 -13.60 -50.93 2.13
N GLU A 406 -14.11 -52.16 2.00
CA GLU A 406 -14.08 -53.09 0.87
C GLU A 406 -15.44 -53.80 0.61
N LYS A 407 -15.44 -54.80 -0.28
CA LYS A 407 -16.61 -55.46 -0.88
C LYS A 407 -17.42 -56.30 0.12
N GLY A 408 -18.73 -56.41 -0.10
CA GLY A 408 -19.59 -57.33 0.66
C GLY A 408 -20.14 -58.49 -0.18
N LYS A 409 -20.09 -59.72 0.38
CA LYS A 409 -21.23 -60.65 0.47
C LYS A 409 -20.95 -61.78 1.48
N PRO A 410 -21.97 -62.55 1.95
CA PRO A 410 -22.00 -63.00 3.35
C PRO A 410 -21.94 -64.52 3.55
N ASP A 411 -21.75 -64.93 4.80
CA ASP A 411 -22.51 -66.05 5.38
C ASP A 411 -22.89 -65.75 6.85
N GLY A 412 -23.82 -66.53 7.42
CA GLY A 412 -24.46 -66.24 8.69
C GLY A 412 -23.84 -66.94 9.92
N GLY A 413 -23.85 -66.24 11.06
CA GLY A 413 -23.51 -66.79 12.38
C GLY A 413 -24.59 -66.43 13.40
N LYS A 414 -25.31 -67.41 13.92
CA LYS A 414 -26.51 -67.20 14.75
C LYS A 414 -26.23 -67.49 16.23
N ASP A 415 -26.66 -66.55 17.08
CA ASP A 415 -27.17 -66.78 18.45
C ASP A 415 -26.16 -67.05 19.61
N LYS A 416 -26.58 -66.60 20.81
CA LYS A 416 -26.04 -66.84 22.17
C LYS A 416 -24.69 -66.17 22.54
N GLY A 417 -24.57 -65.48 23.68
CA GLY A 417 -25.59 -65.08 24.66
C GLY A 417 -25.03 -64.71 26.05
N LYS A 418 -25.92 -64.23 26.95
CA LYS A 418 -25.70 -63.74 28.34
C LYS A 418 -24.93 -62.40 28.41
N GLU A 419 -25.41 -61.36 29.10
CA GLU A 419 -25.84 -61.20 30.51
C GLU A 419 -24.71 -61.15 31.55
N LYS A 420 -24.55 -59.95 32.16
CA LYS A 420 -23.98 -59.67 33.51
C LYS A 420 -22.46 -59.94 33.66
N GLY A 421 -21.73 -59.22 34.52
CA GLY A 421 -22.13 -58.18 35.47
C GLY A 421 -20.93 -57.34 35.97
N LYS A 422 -21.10 -56.64 37.09
CA LYS A 422 -20.12 -55.68 37.65
C LYS A 422 -18.93 -56.34 38.39
N GLU A 423 -17.88 -55.53 38.57
CA GLU A 423 -16.92 -55.48 39.71
C GLU A 423 -15.47 -56.00 39.57
N LYS A 424 -14.53 -55.04 39.77
CA LYS A 424 -13.31 -55.09 40.62
C LYS A 424 -12.04 -55.90 40.24
N MET A 425 -11.04 -55.12 39.79
CA MET A 425 -9.70 -54.94 40.42
C MET A 425 -8.57 -55.99 40.36
N THR A 426 -7.35 -55.43 40.53
CA THR A 426 -6.10 -55.98 41.13
C THR A 426 -5.14 -56.85 40.31
N ILE A 427 -4.05 -56.19 39.87
CA ILE A 427 -2.63 -56.49 40.16
C ILE A 427 -2.29 -57.96 40.49
N LYS A 428 -1.65 -58.67 39.56
CA LYS A 428 -0.38 -59.43 39.76
C LYS A 428 0.08 -60.17 38.49
N GLN A 429 1.15 -59.67 37.87
CA GLN A 429 2.15 -60.36 37.02
C GLN A 429 3.12 -59.26 36.53
N ILE A 430 4.33 -59.01 37.05
CA ILE A 430 5.42 -59.79 37.68
C ILE A 430 6.41 -60.41 36.67
N GLU A 431 7.67 -59.95 36.82
CA GLU A 431 8.98 -60.50 36.36
C GLU A 431 9.46 -60.27 34.89
N ASP A 432 10.80 -60.27 34.76
CA ASP A 432 11.73 -60.00 33.63
C ASP A 432 11.76 -58.58 32.99
N ASP A 433 12.90 -57.88 32.79
CA ASP A 433 14.28 -58.01 33.33
C ASP A 433 15.13 -56.70 33.10
N SER A 434 16.19 -56.46 33.91
CA SER A 434 17.25 -55.38 33.89
C SER A 434 16.82 -53.88 33.95
N ASP A 435 17.46 -52.93 34.68
CA ASP A 435 18.88 -52.48 34.90
C ASP A 435 19.49 -51.71 33.71
N ASP A 436 20.27 -50.61 33.83
CA ASP A 436 20.89 -49.86 34.97
C ASP A 436 20.45 -48.34 34.98
N GLU A 437 20.44 -47.54 36.07
CA GLU A 437 21.51 -46.67 36.70
C GLU A 437 22.27 -45.74 35.70
N ASP A 438 22.53 -44.42 35.88
CA ASP A 438 22.93 -43.54 37.02
C ASP A 438 22.10 -42.22 37.09
N GLU A 439 21.64 -41.70 38.25
CA GLU A 439 22.27 -40.83 39.30
C GLU A 439 22.23 -39.29 39.10
N ASP A 440 22.03 -38.58 40.22
CA ASP A 440 21.77 -37.13 40.31
C ASP A 440 23.04 -36.25 40.38
N PHE A 441 22.90 -34.96 40.06
CA PHE A 441 23.96 -33.96 40.33
C PHE A 441 23.39 -32.63 40.86
N GLU A 442 23.07 -32.60 42.16
CA GLU A 442 22.92 -31.35 42.89
C GLU A 442 24.32 -30.77 43.22
N VAL A 443 24.51 -29.48 42.95
CA VAL A 443 25.60 -28.69 43.55
C VAL A 443 25.00 -27.42 44.14
N ASP A 444 24.96 -27.39 45.46
CA ASP A 444 24.89 -26.17 46.25
C ASP A 444 26.11 -26.17 47.19
N SER A 445 26.85 -25.06 47.23
CA SER A 445 28.03 -24.89 48.10
C SER A 445 28.42 -23.42 48.16
N GLU A 446 28.38 -22.90 49.39
CA GLU A 446 28.75 -21.54 49.78
C GLU A 446 30.28 -21.43 50.01
N ASP A 447 30.75 -20.25 50.44
CA ASP A 447 32.16 -19.82 50.59
C ASP A 447 32.96 -19.55 49.28
N GLY A 448 33.86 -18.55 49.23
CA GLY A 448 34.20 -17.54 50.24
C GLY A 448 35.61 -16.95 50.10
N MET A 449 35.76 -15.84 49.35
CA MET A 449 36.96 -14.98 49.20
C MET A 449 36.52 -13.78 48.34
N ASP A 450 36.60 -12.50 48.69
CA ASP A 450 37.67 -11.68 49.30
C ASP A 450 38.99 -11.63 48.52
N CYS A 451 39.21 -10.50 47.83
CA CYS A 451 40.52 -9.93 47.53
C CYS A 451 40.37 -8.45 47.17
N SER A 452 41.14 -7.57 47.82
CA SER A 452 41.11 -6.11 47.63
C SER A 452 42.47 -5.54 47.26
N SER A 453 42.49 -4.64 46.27
CA SER A 453 43.56 -3.64 46.00
C SER A 453 42.94 -2.56 45.09
N SER A 454 42.97 -1.24 45.34
CA SER A 454 44.05 -0.33 45.79
C SER A 454 45.16 -0.19 44.73
N SER A 455 45.66 1.00 44.35
CA SER A 455 45.33 2.41 44.63
C SER A 455 45.69 3.25 43.36
N GLU A 456 45.67 4.58 43.23
CA GLU A 456 45.55 5.79 44.09
C GLU A 456 44.90 6.93 43.22
N SER A 457 44.84 8.26 43.49
CA SER A 457 45.54 9.19 44.42
C SER A 457 44.75 10.50 44.65
N SER A 458 45.42 11.55 45.15
CA SER A 458 44.95 12.88 45.60
C SER A 458 44.58 13.90 44.46
N ASP A 459 44.16 15.16 44.67
CA ASP A 459 44.31 16.09 45.83
C ASP A 459 43.30 17.28 45.85
N GLU A 460 43.11 17.88 47.04
CA GLU A 460 42.68 19.25 47.45
C GLU A 460 41.93 20.27 46.53
N GLY A 461 41.07 21.11 47.13
CA GLY A 461 40.51 22.34 46.50
C GLY A 461 39.35 23.03 47.26
N GLU A 462 39.60 24.19 47.87
CA GLU A 462 38.63 24.90 48.74
C GLU A 462 37.52 25.71 48.03
N GLY A 463 36.34 25.76 48.68
CA GLY A 463 35.64 26.97 49.15
C GLY A 463 35.45 28.21 48.24
N GLY A 464 34.19 28.66 48.13
CA GLY A 464 33.85 29.97 47.53
C GLY A 464 32.37 30.32 47.62
N ASP A 465 31.95 30.96 48.72
CA ASP A 465 30.60 31.53 48.89
C ASP A 465 30.53 32.98 48.37
N SER A 466 29.40 33.37 47.78
CA SER A 466 28.94 34.76 47.67
C SER A 466 27.49 34.85 47.18
N GLU A 467 26.66 35.57 47.92
CA GLU A 467 25.29 35.95 47.56
C GLU A 467 25.24 37.16 46.58
N GLY A 468 24.05 37.50 46.07
CA GLY A 468 23.68 38.92 45.86
C GLY A 468 22.80 39.30 44.65
N SER A 469 21.77 40.12 44.92
CA SER A 469 20.96 40.99 44.01
C SER A 469 20.18 40.30 42.86
N GLN A 470 18.83 40.25 42.80
CA GLN A 470 17.77 41.28 42.91
C GLN A 470 17.56 42.18 41.66
N ASN A 471 16.31 42.15 41.17
CA ASN A 471 15.58 43.13 40.33
C ASN A 471 16.12 43.42 38.90
N ALA A 472 15.33 43.96 37.97
CA ALA A 472 14.03 44.65 38.10
C ALA A 472 12.96 44.25 37.05
N GLU A 473 11.78 44.87 37.18
CA GLU A 473 10.57 44.72 36.37
C GLU A 473 10.42 45.90 35.39
N ASP A 474 9.86 45.65 34.19
CA ASP A 474 9.02 46.54 33.35
C ASP A 474 8.72 45.75 32.04
N GLU A 475 7.52 45.63 31.46
CA GLU A 475 6.35 46.51 31.20
C GLU A 475 6.37 47.25 29.84
N ALA A 476 5.17 47.34 29.24
CA ALA A 476 4.82 48.00 27.96
C ALA A 476 5.51 47.53 26.64
N GLU A 477 5.00 47.83 25.43
CA GLU A 477 3.65 47.77 24.81
C GLU A 477 3.74 48.37 23.37
N VAL A 478 2.91 47.89 22.43
CA VAL A 478 2.43 48.58 21.19
C VAL A 478 3.41 49.10 20.11
N SER A 479 3.46 48.36 18.99
CA SER A 479 3.19 48.74 17.57
C SER A 479 3.55 50.12 16.97
N GLN A 480 4.28 50.10 15.83
CA GLN A 480 3.97 50.80 14.55
C GLN A 480 4.89 50.21 13.43
N ASP A 481 4.41 49.53 12.37
CA ASP A 481 3.90 49.99 11.06
C ASP A 481 4.85 50.86 10.20
N GLY A 482 4.93 50.52 8.90
CA GLY A 482 5.86 51.08 7.90
C GLY A 482 7.22 50.36 7.80
N GLY A 483 7.86 50.29 6.62
CA GLY A 483 7.39 50.80 5.34
C GLY A 483 8.39 50.87 4.18
N GLY A 484 9.23 49.85 3.97
CA GLY A 484 9.98 49.63 2.73
C GLY A 484 11.25 50.47 2.46
N SER A 485 12.37 49.78 2.24
CA SER A 485 13.29 50.03 1.13
C SER A 485 14.08 48.76 0.87
N ASP A 486 14.30 48.42 -0.41
CA ASP A 486 15.48 47.63 -0.77
C ASP A 486 16.67 48.60 -0.73
N GLU A 487 17.69 48.29 0.06
CA GLU A 487 19.03 48.88 -0.06
C GLU A 487 20.04 47.74 -0.15
N GLU A 488 20.95 47.84 -1.13
CA GLU A 488 21.91 46.78 -1.47
C GLU A 488 23.06 46.77 -0.46
N GLU A 489 22.89 46.13 0.70
CA GLU A 489 24.00 45.94 1.65
C GLU A 489 25.08 45.01 1.06
N GLU A 490 26.18 45.63 0.63
CA GLU A 490 27.36 44.96 0.06
C GLU A 490 27.89 43.84 0.98
N LEU A 491 27.97 42.62 0.45
CA LEU A 491 28.46 41.43 1.15
C LEU A 491 29.95 41.54 1.48
N LYS A 492 30.27 42.08 2.66
CA LYS A 492 31.65 42.25 3.14
C LYS A 492 32.38 40.90 3.28
N GLU A 493 33.41 40.75 2.45
CA GLU A 493 34.19 39.52 2.23
C GLU A 493 34.79 38.92 3.52
N GLU A 494 35.09 39.77 4.50
CA GLU A 494 35.69 39.40 5.81
C GLU A 494 34.85 38.40 6.64
N ASN A 495 33.53 38.32 6.41
CA ASN A 495 32.64 37.41 7.13
C ASN A 495 32.45 36.04 6.44
N HIS A 496 33.04 35.80 5.27
CA HIS A 496 32.82 34.57 4.51
C HIS A 496 33.47 33.35 5.21
N PRO A 497 32.70 32.30 5.61
CA PRO A 497 33.19 31.25 6.51
C PRO A 497 34.32 30.38 5.95
N LEU A 498 34.49 30.35 4.61
CA LEU A 498 35.55 29.61 3.93
C LEU A 498 36.91 30.33 3.91
N MET A 499 36.96 31.64 4.20
CA MET A 499 38.19 32.45 4.15
C MET A 499 38.99 32.45 5.47
N ARG A 500 38.54 31.70 6.48
CA ARG A 500 39.20 31.66 7.79
C ARG A 500 40.55 30.91 7.72
N PRO A 501 41.68 31.52 8.15
CA PRO A 501 42.98 30.85 8.16
C PRO A 501 42.94 29.53 8.94
N GLY A 502 43.21 28.42 8.26
CA GLY A 502 43.15 27.06 8.81
C GLY A 502 42.00 26.19 8.30
N ALA A 503 41.04 26.73 7.55
CA ALA A 503 39.86 25.99 7.07
C ALA A 503 40.10 25.10 5.82
N MET A 504 41.27 25.15 5.18
CA MET A 504 41.58 24.32 4.01
C MET A 504 42.01 22.89 4.41
N PRO A 505 41.31 21.83 3.96
CA PRO A 505 41.81 20.46 4.11
C PRO A 505 43.13 20.29 3.36
N ARG A 506 44.12 19.66 3.99
CA ARG A 506 45.38 19.29 3.32
C ARG A 506 45.15 18.14 2.35
N MET A 507 44.71 18.47 1.13
CA MET A 507 44.62 17.48 0.05
C MET A 507 46.00 16.88 -0.22
N THR A 508 46.06 15.55 -0.27
CA THR A 508 47.28 14.80 -0.55
C THR A 508 47.66 14.96 -2.02
N ARG A 509 48.98 15.06 -2.28
CA ARG A 509 49.52 15.38 -3.61
C ARG A 509 48.98 14.49 -4.73
N ALA A 510 48.77 13.20 -4.46
CA ALA A 510 48.21 12.25 -5.42
C ALA A 510 46.81 12.64 -5.96
N VAL A 511 45.99 13.36 -5.19
CA VAL A 511 44.68 13.85 -5.65
C VAL A 511 44.85 15.02 -6.63
N ILE A 512 45.85 15.87 -6.41
CA ILE A 512 46.17 16.98 -7.32
C ILE A 512 46.74 16.42 -8.63
N ASP A 513 47.70 15.49 -8.56
CA ASP A 513 48.32 14.87 -9.73
C ASP A 513 47.26 14.10 -10.57
N MET A 514 46.29 13.43 -9.93
CA MET A 514 45.17 12.76 -10.62
C MET A 514 44.20 13.74 -11.32
N VAL A 515 43.86 14.86 -10.67
CA VAL A 515 42.99 15.89 -11.27
C VAL A 515 43.67 16.61 -12.44
N VAL A 516 45.00 16.83 -12.37
CA VAL A 516 45.77 17.38 -13.49
C VAL A 516 45.72 16.45 -14.69
N GLY A 517 45.99 15.15 -14.52
CA GLY A 517 45.96 14.18 -15.62
C GLY A 517 44.61 14.13 -16.35
N MET A 518 43.49 14.15 -15.62
CA MET A 518 42.15 14.17 -16.22
C MET A 518 41.83 15.46 -17.01
N VAL A 519 42.47 16.58 -16.69
CA VAL A 519 42.31 17.86 -17.42
C VAL A 519 43.26 17.93 -18.62
N GLU A 520 44.44 17.31 -18.55
CA GLU A 520 45.37 17.22 -19.69
C GLU A 520 44.82 16.31 -20.80
N ASP A 521 44.20 15.17 -20.46
CA ASP A 521 43.55 14.27 -21.43
C ASP A 521 42.35 14.95 -22.15
N ASP A 522 41.48 15.65 -21.42
CA ASP A 522 40.30 16.33 -21.99
C ASP A 522 40.69 17.55 -22.87
N MET A 523 41.82 18.19 -22.56
CA MET A 523 42.33 19.35 -23.32
C MET A 523 43.20 18.97 -24.52
N MET A 524 43.83 17.78 -24.54
CA MET A 524 44.62 17.27 -25.67
C MET A 524 43.85 16.28 -26.56
N GLY A 525 42.57 16.55 -26.78
CA GLY A 525 41.60 15.69 -27.48
C GLY A 525 42.13 14.95 -28.70
N THR A 526 42.49 13.67 -28.50
CA THR A 526 43.19 12.83 -29.47
C THR A 526 42.40 11.57 -29.78
N SER A 527 41.77 11.54 -30.95
CA SER A 527 40.99 10.40 -31.43
C SER A 527 41.85 9.35 -32.15
N ALA A 528 42.22 8.27 -31.46
CA ALA A 528 42.58 6.97 -32.05
C ALA A 528 42.56 5.87 -30.97
N GLY A 529 41.99 4.69 -31.28
CA GLY A 529 42.04 3.52 -30.41
C GLY A 529 42.85 2.38 -31.01
N HIS A 530 42.99 1.26 -30.29
CA HIS A 530 43.43 -0.02 -30.88
C HIS A 530 42.79 -1.24 -30.20
N HIS A 531 42.64 -2.30 -31.01
CA HIS A 531 42.17 -3.65 -30.67
C HIS A 531 43.12 -4.46 -29.77
N SER A 532 42.52 -5.37 -28.99
CA SER A 532 42.83 -6.81 -28.93
C SER A 532 41.56 -7.52 -28.37
N GLU A 533 40.79 -8.30 -29.13
CA GLU A 533 41.07 -9.67 -29.60
C GLU A 533 41.26 -10.70 -28.46
N MET A 534 40.25 -11.55 -28.25
CA MET A 534 40.40 -13.02 -28.26
C MET A 534 39.04 -13.75 -28.24
N ASP A 535 39.04 -14.89 -28.92
CA ASP A 535 38.21 -16.10 -28.78
C ASP A 535 36.67 -16.00 -28.86
N ASP A 536 36.14 -16.22 -30.07
CA ASP A 536 34.87 -16.92 -30.35
C ASP A 536 35.10 -17.73 -31.65
N ASP A 537 35.20 -19.07 -31.55
CA ASP A 537 35.38 -20.01 -32.67
C ASP A 537 34.18 -20.97 -32.77
N ASP A 538 33.89 -21.45 -33.98
CA ASP A 538 32.97 -22.54 -34.35
C ASP A 538 31.51 -22.50 -33.85
N LEU A 539 30.58 -22.26 -34.78
CA LEU A 539 29.82 -23.36 -35.43
C LEU A 539 28.95 -22.80 -36.58
N GLU A 540 29.21 -23.28 -37.80
CA GLU A 540 28.47 -22.95 -39.03
C GLU A 540 27.47 -24.07 -39.44
N GLU A 541 26.55 -23.69 -40.35
CA GLU A 541 25.78 -24.54 -41.29
C GLU A 541 24.90 -25.69 -40.74
N ASP A 542 23.57 -25.55 -40.92
CA ASP A 542 22.88 -26.26 -42.02
C ASP A 542 21.44 -25.70 -42.24
N GLU A 543 21.18 -25.09 -43.40
CA GLU A 543 19.84 -24.85 -43.95
C GLU A 543 19.72 -25.60 -45.28
N LEU A 544 18.73 -26.50 -45.42
CA LEU A 544 18.37 -27.14 -46.69
C LEU A 544 16.85 -27.21 -46.86
N ASP A 545 16.39 -26.77 -48.05
CA ASP A 545 15.00 -26.90 -48.52
C ASP A 545 14.67 -28.35 -48.95
N ASP A 546 13.47 -28.83 -48.62
CA ASP A 546 12.61 -29.73 -49.44
C ASP A 546 11.16 -29.75 -48.92
#